data_AF-A0A371INZ1-F1
#
_entry.id   AF-A0A371INZ1-F1
#
_cell.length_a   1.000
_cell.length_b   1.000
_cell.length_c   1.000
_cell.angle_alpha   90.00
_cell.angle_beta   90.00
_cell.angle_gamma   90.00
#
_symmetry.space_group_name_H-M   'P 1'
#
loop_
_entity.id
_entity.type
_entity.pdbx_description
1 polymer ?
#
loop_
_entity_poly.entity_id
_entity_poly.type
_entity_poly.pdbx_seq_one_letter_code
_entity_poly.pdbx_strand_id
1 'polypeptide(L)'
;MLWEVKIMSNKSLFNITLFKKEVKTLSVLAVVNFVYLAFYFPFRSLQIIMDITSGNIDMYNFVNTYRNFANPSFIFVEAIFMIAASLMLFSAEKNSKTIEVLVTAPFSRLQIYATKIITGMVLFILPSIVMYFLTYMIVSTNPLISSVIYLNETLQMFITGIIIKLTIFSYFVMISMLFGSTAASLICGTIFSAMPFGIYALIIAFIKGGDAIDNQLGQIISRVTPSAQLFYVASELTSKYVLLAYCILYLFAGYILFEMYKMEKNGEFLTFKWTEPVFKVGFFICMALLGGIIFEAMLYSVSSFTLINKSIGLVLGSLAGYFIPKYLINNKRAI
;
A
#
# COMPACT_ATOMS: atom_id res chain seq x y z
N MET A 1 -20.51 17.35 46.44
CA MET A 1 -20.00 18.34 45.46
C MET A 1 -19.16 17.59 44.42
N LEU A 2 -19.61 16.83 43.42
CA LEU A 2 -20.75 16.79 42.49
C LEU A 2 -20.87 17.88 41.42
N TRP A 3 -19.97 18.86 41.36
CA TRP A 3 -20.06 19.94 40.37
C TRP A 3 -18.74 20.44 39.80
N GLU A 4 -17.62 19.71 39.97
CA GLU A 4 -16.41 20.02 39.22
C GLU A 4 -16.45 19.36 37.85
N VAL A 5 -17.31 19.95 37.03
CA VAL A 5 -16.95 20.37 35.69
C VAL A 5 -16.41 19.23 34.82
N LYS A 6 -17.37 18.42 34.37
CA LYS A 6 -17.39 17.78 33.06
C LYS A 6 -17.33 18.84 31.96
N ILE A 7 -16.24 19.62 31.88
CA ILE A 7 -15.81 20.22 30.62
C ILE A 7 -15.25 19.03 29.84
N MET A 8 -16.14 18.36 29.11
CA MET A 8 -15.78 17.81 27.82
C MET A 8 -15.33 19.02 26.99
N SER A 9 -14.08 19.44 27.22
CA SER A 9 -13.36 20.30 26.29
C SER A 9 -13.48 19.56 24.98
N ASN A 10 -14.09 20.23 24.00
CA ASN A 10 -14.16 19.79 22.63
C ASN A 10 -12.70 19.77 22.14
N LYS A 11 -11.95 18.77 22.59
CA LYS A 11 -10.51 18.63 22.38
C LYS A 11 -10.41 18.30 20.91
N SER A 12 -10.16 19.35 20.11
CA SER A 12 -9.95 19.27 18.66
C SER A 12 -9.19 18.00 18.32
N LEU A 13 -9.73 17.19 17.40
CA LEU A 13 -9.08 15.98 16.90
C LEU A 13 -7.70 16.28 16.31
N PHE A 14 -7.49 17.54 15.91
CA PHE A 14 -6.28 18.06 15.33
C PHE A 14 -5.48 18.89 16.34
N ASN A 15 -4.18 18.60 16.46
CA ASN A 15 -3.24 19.40 17.24
C ASN A 15 -2.14 19.99 16.36
N ILE A 16 -2.04 21.32 16.32
CA ILE A 16 -1.09 22.02 15.45
C ILE A 16 0.38 21.77 15.81
N THR A 17 0.68 21.57 17.09
CA THR A 17 2.05 21.28 17.55
C THR A 17 2.49 19.90 17.09
N LEU A 18 1.60 18.91 17.23
CA LEU A 18 1.85 17.56 16.74
C LEU A 18 1.93 17.55 15.20
N PHE A 19 1.05 18.27 14.52
CA PHE A 19 1.10 18.42 13.07
C PHE A 19 2.45 18.97 12.59
N LYS A 20 2.97 20.04 13.18
CA LYS A 20 4.29 20.61 12.83
C LYS A 20 5.42 19.61 13.00
N LYS A 21 5.39 18.80 14.07
CA LYS A 21 6.35 17.71 14.27
C LYS A 21 6.26 16.71 13.12
N GLU A 22 5.07 16.22 12.80
CA GLU A 22 4.89 15.21 11.75
C GLU A 22 5.24 15.75 10.35
N VAL A 23 4.97 17.03 10.08
CA VAL A 23 5.41 17.70 8.85
C VAL A 23 6.92 17.71 8.74
N LYS A 24 7.64 17.98 9.84
CA LYS A 24 9.10 17.94 9.83
C LYS A 24 9.60 16.52 9.54
N THR A 25 8.98 15.49 10.14
CA THR A 25 9.29 14.08 9.88
C THR A 25 9.16 13.72 8.40
N LEU A 26 8.11 14.19 7.74
CA LEU A 26 7.82 13.87 6.33
C LEU A 26 8.37 14.88 5.32
N SER A 27 8.98 15.97 5.76
CA SER A 27 9.34 17.13 4.91
C SER A 27 10.14 16.75 3.65
N VAL A 28 11.22 15.98 3.81
CA VAL A 28 12.05 15.53 2.68
C VAL A 28 11.24 14.68 1.70
N LEU A 29 10.45 13.73 2.21
CA LEU A 29 9.63 12.85 1.39
C LEU A 29 8.55 13.63 0.62
N ALA A 30 7.93 14.63 1.26
CA ALA A 30 6.94 15.50 0.65
C ALA A 30 7.53 16.38 -0.46
N VAL A 31 8.72 16.95 -0.26
CA VAL A 31 9.42 17.74 -1.30
C VAL A 31 9.75 16.87 -2.51
N VAL A 32 10.30 15.67 -2.28
CA VAL A 32 10.64 14.75 -3.37
C VAL A 32 9.37 14.31 -4.13
N ASN A 33 8.27 14.04 -3.43
CA ASN A 33 6.98 13.73 -4.06
C ASN A 33 6.45 14.90 -4.89
N PHE A 34 6.51 16.12 -4.36
CA PHE A 34 6.09 17.33 -5.08
C PHE A 34 6.88 17.52 -6.37
N VAL A 35 8.21 17.38 -6.32
CA VAL A 35 9.07 17.46 -7.52
C VAL A 35 8.70 16.37 -8.51
N TYR A 36 8.59 15.11 -8.06
CA TYR A 36 8.17 14.00 -8.91
C TYR A 36 6.84 14.28 -9.62
N LEU A 37 5.84 14.74 -8.89
CA LEU A 37 4.51 15.08 -9.43
C LEU A 37 4.58 16.22 -10.46
N ALA A 38 5.42 17.24 -10.23
CA ALA A 38 5.62 18.33 -11.18
C ALA A 38 6.18 17.85 -12.52
N PHE A 39 7.15 16.91 -12.49
CA PHE A 39 7.69 16.31 -13.70
C PHE A 39 6.68 15.36 -14.37
N TYR A 40 5.96 14.57 -13.57
CA TYR A 40 5.07 13.56 -14.10
C TYR A 40 3.80 14.13 -14.76
N PHE A 41 3.21 15.18 -14.17
CA PHE A 41 1.93 15.72 -14.60
C PHE A 41 2.10 16.92 -15.57
N PRO A 42 2.37 18.16 -15.10
CA PRO A 42 2.36 19.32 -15.98
C PRO A 42 3.52 19.31 -16.98
N PHE A 43 4.74 18.95 -16.55
CA PHE A 43 5.91 18.95 -17.44
C PHE A 43 5.79 17.92 -18.57
N ARG A 44 5.38 16.69 -18.26
CA ARG A 44 5.11 15.67 -19.28
C ARG A 44 4.04 16.11 -20.27
N SER A 45 2.99 16.77 -19.79
CA SER A 45 1.93 17.29 -20.65
C SER A 45 2.48 18.35 -21.61
N LEU A 46 3.38 19.23 -21.15
CA LEU A 46 4.08 20.20 -22.01
C LEU A 46 5.00 19.53 -23.02
N GLN A 47 5.76 18.50 -22.64
CA GLN A 47 6.61 17.75 -23.56
C GLN A 47 5.80 17.15 -24.71
N ILE A 48 4.68 16.53 -24.38
CA ILE A 48 3.80 15.92 -25.39
C ILE A 48 3.26 16.98 -26.36
N ILE A 49 2.94 18.19 -25.88
CA ILE A 49 2.52 19.31 -26.75
C ILE A 49 3.61 19.67 -27.74
N MET A 50 4.84 19.82 -27.25
CA MET A 50 5.98 20.18 -28.08
C MET A 50 6.24 19.11 -29.14
N ASP A 51 6.13 17.83 -28.79
CA ASP A 51 6.32 16.72 -29.73
C ASP A 51 5.25 16.66 -30.83
N ILE A 52 3.99 16.99 -30.51
CA ILE A 52 2.92 17.08 -31.50
C ILE A 52 3.15 18.27 -32.43
N THR A 53 3.42 19.46 -31.86
CA THR A 53 3.61 20.69 -32.65
C THR A 53 4.84 20.62 -33.55
N SER A 54 5.84 19.82 -33.20
CA SER A 54 7.03 19.56 -34.03
C SER A 54 6.83 18.46 -35.07
N GLY A 55 5.69 17.77 -35.09
CA GLY A 55 5.39 16.70 -36.03
C GLY A 55 6.11 15.38 -35.74
N ASN A 56 6.68 15.21 -34.54
CA ASN A 56 7.42 14.01 -34.15
C ASN A 56 6.50 12.83 -33.79
N ILE A 57 5.24 13.10 -33.43
CA ILE A 57 4.28 12.08 -32.97
C ILE A 57 2.92 12.33 -33.63
N ASP A 58 2.36 11.30 -34.28
CA ASP A 58 1.01 11.33 -34.82
C ASP A 58 -0.07 11.37 -33.72
N MET A 59 -1.19 12.03 -34.00
CA MET A 59 -2.31 12.22 -33.06
C MET A 59 -2.87 10.90 -32.49
N TYR A 60 -2.79 9.81 -33.26
CA TYR A 60 -3.20 8.47 -32.83
C TYR A 60 -2.29 7.90 -31.74
N ASN A 61 -0.97 7.96 -31.95
CA ASN A 61 0.02 7.53 -30.96
C ASN A 61 -0.04 8.39 -29.70
N PHE A 62 -0.40 9.67 -29.85
CA PHE A 62 -0.67 10.57 -28.74
C PHE A 62 -1.85 10.12 -27.87
N VAL A 63 -3.03 9.86 -28.44
CA VAL A 63 -4.20 9.39 -27.69
C VAL A 63 -3.87 8.12 -26.91
N ASN A 64 -3.18 7.19 -27.53
CA ASN A 64 -2.80 5.93 -26.88
C ASN A 64 -1.78 6.15 -25.75
N THR A 65 -0.76 6.99 -25.99
CA THR A 65 0.26 7.32 -24.98
C THR A 65 -0.33 8.10 -23.80
N TYR A 66 -1.27 9.00 -24.07
CA TYR A 66 -1.98 9.76 -23.05
C TYR A 66 -3.00 8.91 -22.30
N ARG A 67 -3.79 8.07 -22.96
CA ARG A 67 -4.72 7.15 -22.28
C ARG A 67 -4.01 6.10 -21.42
N ASN A 68 -2.78 5.75 -21.77
CA ASN A 68 -1.88 4.99 -20.91
C ASN A 68 -1.33 5.78 -19.69
N PHE A 69 -1.96 6.90 -19.30
CA PHE A 69 -1.69 7.66 -18.07
C PHE A 69 -1.88 6.82 -16.79
N ALA A 70 -2.69 5.75 -16.85
CA ALA A 70 -2.65 4.68 -15.86
C ALA A 70 -1.41 3.79 -16.06
N ASN A 71 -0.24 4.42 -16.18
CA ASN A 71 1.01 3.73 -16.40
C ASN A 71 1.33 2.99 -15.10
N PRO A 72 1.51 1.65 -15.11
CA PRO A 72 1.83 0.90 -13.91
C PRO A 72 3.00 1.53 -13.14
N SER A 73 3.99 2.06 -13.86
CA SER A 73 5.14 2.78 -13.31
C SER A 73 4.78 3.95 -12.38
N PHE A 74 3.75 4.74 -12.70
CA PHE A 74 3.30 5.85 -11.86
C PHE A 74 2.68 5.36 -10.56
N ILE A 75 1.79 4.37 -10.67
CA ILE A 75 1.12 3.77 -9.52
C ILE A 75 2.17 3.16 -8.58
N PHE A 76 3.20 2.51 -9.11
CA PHE A 76 4.31 1.97 -8.32
C PHE A 76 5.08 3.04 -7.56
N VAL A 77 5.46 4.15 -8.21
CA VAL A 77 6.21 5.22 -7.54
C VAL A 77 5.36 5.89 -6.45
N GLU A 78 4.08 6.12 -6.71
CA GLU A 78 3.14 6.65 -5.72
C GLU A 78 2.93 5.70 -4.54
N ALA A 79 2.90 4.39 -4.80
CA ALA A 79 2.88 3.38 -3.76
C ALA A 79 4.09 3.52 -2.84
N ILE A 80 5.29 3.70 -3.40
CA ILE A 80 6.53 3.87 -2.61
C ILE A 80 6.41 5.07 -1.66
N PHE A 81 5.91 6.21 -2.14
CA PHE A 81 5.72 7.40 -1.29
C PHE A 81 4.73 7.14 -0.15
N MET A 82 3.60 6.48 -0.42
CA MET A 82 2.58 6.21 0.60
C MET A 82 3.03 5.14 1.61
N ILE A 83 3.78 4.14 1.16
CA ILE A 83 4.43 3.14 2.01
C ILE A 83 5.45 3.84 2.91
N ALA A 84 6.33 4.67 2.35
CA ALA A 84 7.33 5.38 3.13
C ALA A 84 6.69 6.32 4.17
N ALA A 85 5.67 7.08 3.77
CA ALA A 85 4.99 8.03 4.66
C ALA A 85 4.34 7.32 5.86
N SER A 86 3.60 6.24 5.62
CA SER A 86 2.94 5.47 6.69
C SER A 86 3.97 4.82 7.63
N LEU A 87 5.05 4.24 7.09
CA LEU A 87 6.13 3.65 7.89
C LEU A 87 6.86 4.71 8.74
N MET A 88 7.14 5.89 8.19
CA MET A 88 7.79 6.98 8.93
C MET A 88 6.90 7.51 10.05
N LEU A 89 5.59 7.64 9.82
CA LEU A 89 4.65 8.14 10.82
C LEU A 89 4.38 7.14 11.95
N PHE A 90 4.35 5.83 11.66
CA PHE A 90 3.88 4.84 12.63
C PHE A 90 4.91 3.81 13.05
N SER A 91 5.70 3.27 12.12
CA SER A 91 6.67 2.21 12.45
C SER A 91 8.04 2.75 12.86
N ALA A 92 8.49 3.88 12.31
CA ALA A 92 9.81 4.43 12.60
C ALA A 92 9.92 4.94 14.05
N GLU A 93 8.83 5.47 14.59
CA GLU A 93 8.78 5.89 15.99
C GLU A 93 8.94 4.72 16.97
N LYS A 94 8.54 3.50 16.58
CA LYS A 94 8.73 2.29 17.41
C LYS A 94 10.19 1.98 17.69
N ASN A 95 11.07 2.40 16.79
CA ASN A 95 12.51 2.19 16.89
C ASN A 95 13.24 3.37 17.56
N SER A 96 12.56 4.48 17.86
CA SER A 96 13.18 5.68 18.43
C SER A 96 12.74 5.92 19.87
N LYS A 97 13.65 6.45 20.70
CA LYS A 97 13.37 6.89 22.09
C LYS A 97 12.30 7.99 22.20
N THR A 98 11.75 8.44 21.07
CA THR A 98 10.71 9.48 20.95
C THR A 98 9.35 9.03 21.50
N ILE A 99 9.10 7.71 21.57
CA ILE A 99 7.87 7.15 22.12
C ILE A 99 7.71 7.47 23.62
N GLU A 100 8.77 7.43 24.41
CA GLU A 100 8.74 7.74 25.85
C GLU A 100 8.32 9.20 26.11
N VAL A 101 8.69 10.10 25.18
CA VAL A 101 8.31 11.52 25.22
C VAL A 101 6.86 11.75 24.79
N LEU A 102 6.32 10.93 23.87
CA LEU A 102 4.93 11.02 23.44
C LEU A 102 3.95 10.45 24.47
N VAL A 103 4.36 9.44 25.24
CA VAL A 103 3.54 8.83 26.31
C VAL A 103 3.33 9.80 27.47
N THR A 104 4.26 10.72 27.69
CA THR A 104 4.17 11.74 28.75
C THR A 104 3.43 13.01 28.31
N ALA A 105 3.13 13.16 27.01
CA ALA A 105 2.44 14.31 26.48
C ALA A 105 0.91 14.25 26.76
N PRO A 106 0.24 15.37 27.04
CA PRO A 106 -1.19 15.42 27.42
C PRO A 106 -2.16 15.27 26.22
N PHE A 107 -1.83 14.39 25.26
CA PHE A 107 -2.63 14.13 24.06
C PHE A 107 -3.38 12.80 24.16
N SER A 108 -4.62 12.76 23.64
CA SER A 108 -5.33 11.49 23.54
C SER A 108 -4.79 10.63 22.39
N ARG A 109 -4.92 9.30 22.49
CA ARG A 109 -4.52 8.38 21.40
C ARG A 109 -5.22 8.71 20.09
N LEU A 110 -6.50 9.05 20.13
CA LEU A 110 -7.25 9.48 18.96
C LEU A 110 -6.68 10.74 18.31
N GLN A 111 -6.28 11.75 19.10
CA GLN A 111 -5.66 12.96 18.57
C GLN A 111 -4.32 12.68 17.88
N ILE A 112 -3.50 11.81 18.47
CA ILE A 112 -2.21 11.41 17.87
C ILE A 112 -2.46 10.69 16.55
N TYR A 113 -3.35 9.71 16.53
CA TYR A 113 -3.68 8.92 15.35
C TYR A 113 -4.26 9.78 14.22
N ALA A 114 -5.27 10.60 14.53
CA ALA A 114 -5.93 11.48 13.58
C ALA A 114 -4.96 12.51 13.00
N THR A 115 -4.15 13.15 13.84
CA THR A 115 -3.20 14.17 13.36
C THR A 115 -2.15 13.54 12.43
N LYS A 116 -1.63 12.34 12.73
CA LYS A 116 -0.70 11.65 11.84
C LYS A 116 -1.31 11.33 10.48
N ILE A 117 -2.54 10.80 10.46
CA ILE A 117 -3.26 10.53 9.22
C ILE A 117 -3.48 11.82 8.42
N ILE A 118 -3.97 12.87 9.09
CA ILE A 118 -4.22 14.16 8.44
C ILE A 118 -2.92 14.71 7.85
N THR A 119 -1.80 14.64 8.57
CA THR A 119 -0.49 15.07 8.04
C THR A 119 -0.10 14.30 6.79
N GLY A 120 -0.20 12.96 6.82
CA GLY A 120 0.08 12.12 5.65
C GLY A 120 -0.85 12.43 4.47
N MET A 121 -2.16 12.61 4.72
CA MET A 121 -3.10 12.96 3.66
C MET A 121 -2.80 14.34 3.07
N VAL A 122 -2.59 15.37 3.90
CA VAL A 122 -2.35 16.73 3.43
C VAL A 122 -1.07 16.81 2.61
N LEU A 123 0.03 16.22 3.07
CA LEU A 123 1.33 16.34 2.39
C LEU A 123 1.42 15.61 1.05
N PHE A 124 0.58 14.60 0.78
CA PHE A 124 0.64 13.82 -0.46
C PHE A 124 -0.57 14.05 -1.38
N ILE A 125 -1.74 14.37 -0.83
CA ILE A 125 -2.95 14.64 -1.64
C ILE A 125 -2.95 16.09 -2.13
N LEU A 126 -2.60 17.06 -1.29
CA LEU A 126 -2.68 18.48 -1.66
C LEU A 126 -1.73 18.82 -2.83
N PRO A 127 -0.46 18.37 -2.87
CA PRO A 127 0.38 18.48 -4.07
C PRO A 127 -0.23 17.86 -5.32
N SER A 128 -0.88 16.70 -5.18
CA SER A 128 -1.53 16.03 -6.31
C SER A 128 -2.65 16.88 -6.89
N ILE A 129 -3.47 17.52 -6.04
CA ILE A 129 -4.55 18.44 -6.45
C ILE A 129 -3.98 19.64 -7.20
N VAL A 130 -2.91 20.26 -6.68
CA VAL A 130 -2.26 21.41 -7.33
C VAL A 130 -1.72 21.02 -8.71
N MET A 131 -1.03 19.88 -8.82
CA MET A 131 -0.44 19.42 -10.08
C MET A 131 -1.49 19.02 -11.11
N TYR A 132 -2.60 18.44 -10.67
CA TYR A 132 -3.76 18.19 -11.53
C TYR A 132 -4.35 19.50 -12.06
N PHE A 133 -4.57 20.49 -11.20
CA PHE A 133 -5.11 21.78 -11.62
C PHE A 133 -4.21 22.49 -12.64
N LEU A 134 -2.90 22.48 -12.42
CA LEU A 134 -1.93 23.01 -13.39
C LEU A 134 -1.99 22.26 -14.73
N THR A 135 -2.07 20.94 -14.69
CA THR A 135 -2.19 20.11 -15.90
C THR A 135 -3.49 20.38 -16.64
N TYR A 136 -4.60 20.54 -15.91
CA TYR A 136 -5.89 20.91 -16.46
C TYR A 136 -5.81 22.25 -17.19
N MET A 137 -5.18 23.26 -16.59
CA MET A 137 -4.98 24.56 -17.24
C MET A 137 -4.19 24.43 -18.55
N ILE A 138 -3.06 23.71 -18.54
CA ILE A 138 -2.22 23.46 -19.73
C ILE A 138 -3.00 22.76 -20.86
N VAL A 139 -3.80 21.76 -20.51
CA VAL A 139 -4.62 21.00 -21.47
C VAL A 139 -5.74 21.86 -22.04
N SER A 140 -6.40 22.67 -21.20
CA SER A 140 -7.53 23.51 -21.60
C SER A 140 -7.16 24.66 -22.53
N THR A 141 -5.94 25.20 -22.42
CA THR A 141 -5.47 26.32 -23.25
C THR A 141 -5.01 25.88 -24.65
N ASN A 142 -4.79 24.58 -24.87
CA ASN A 142 -4.30 24.06 -26.14
C ASN A 142 -5.45 23.39 -26.93
N PRO A 143 -5.97 24.03 -28.00
CA PRO A 143 -7.15 23.53 -28.73
C PRO A 143 -6.91 22.19 -29.43
N LEU A 144 -5.67 21.89 -29.83
CA LEU A 144 -5.28 20.59 -30.40
C LEU A 144 -5.43 19.46 -29.38
N ILE A 145 -5.18 19.73 -28.10
CA ILE A 145 -5.25 18.72 -27.05
C ILE A 145 -6.67 18.61 -26.51
N SER A 146 -7.33 19.73 -26.24
CA SER A 146 -8.64 19.73 -25.59
C SER A 146 -9.72 19.03 -26.43
N SER A 147 -9.52 18.96 -27.75
CA SER A 147 -10.37 18.22 -28.70
C SER A 147 -10.14 16.69 -28.67
N VAL A 148 -8.99 16.24 -28.16
CA VAL A 148 -8.55 14.85 -28.20
C VAL A 148 -8.52 14.20 -26.80
N ILE A 149 -8.24 15.01 -25.78
CA ILE A 149 -8.26 14.62 -24.38
C ILE A 149 -9.53 15.17 -23.76
N TYR A 150 -10.47 14.28 -23.47
CA TYR A 150 -11.65 14.65 -22.71
C TYR A 150 -11.27 15.01 -21.28
N LEU A 151 -11.61 16.24 -20.86
CA LEU A 151 -11.41 16.72 -19.49
C LEU A 151 -12.04 15.80 -18.43
N ASN A 152 -13.07 15.05 -18.81
CA ASN A 152 -13.70 14.07 -17.93
C ASN A 152 -12.79 12.84 -17.69
N GLU A 153 -12.05 12.38 -18.71
CA GLU A 153 -11.14 11.24 -18.58
C GLU A 153 -9.97 11.60 -17.65
N THR A 154 -9.41 12.81 -17.78
CA THR A 154 -8.31 13.29 -16.93
C THR A 154 -8.71 13.40 -15.46
N LEU A 155 -9.91 13.93 -15.21
CA LEU A 155 -10.51 14.01 -13.88
C LEU A 155 -10.72 12.62 -13.28
N GLN A 156 -11.24 11.68 -14.06
CA GLN A 156 -11.45 10.31 -13.60
C GLN A 156 -10.14 9.61 -13.23
N MET A 157 -9.08 9.77 -14.03
CA MET A 157 -7.76 9.21 -13.72
C MET A 157 -7.19 9.83 -12.44
N PHE A 158 -7.34 11.14 -12.26
CA PHE A 158 -6.91 11.84 -11.07
C PHE A 158 -7.60 11.34 -9.79
N ILE A 159 -8.94 11.24 -9.80
CA ILE A 159 -9.71 10.70 -8.68
C ILE A 159 -9.26 9.28 -8.35
N THR A 160 -9.05 8.46 -9.39
CA THR A 160 -8.59 7.07 -9.22
C THR A 160 -7.22 7.02 -8.55
N GLY A 161 -6.29 7.89 -8.96
CA GLY A 161 -4.97 8.02 -8.35
C GLY A 161 -5.04 8.39 -6.86
N ILE A 162 -5.91 9.32 -6.47
CA ILE A 162 -6.11 9.68 -5.06
C ILE A 162 -6.65 8.50 -4.25
N ILE A 163 -7.65 7.79 -4.76
CA ILE A 163 -8.26 6.66 -4.06
C ILE A 163 -7.23 5.54 -3.85
N ILE A 164 -6.42 5.24 -4.86
CA ILE A 164 -5.33 4.26 -4.76
C ILE A 164 -4.33 4.69 -3.68
N LYS A 165 -3.85 5.94 -3.75
CA LYS A 165 -2.93 6.53 -2.76
C LYS A 165 -3.45 6.40 -1.33
N LEU A 166 -4.71 6.76 -1.10
CA LEU A 166 -5.39 6.65 0.19
C LEU A 166 -5.47 5.20 0.69
N THR A 167 -5.77 4.28 -0.21
CA THR A 167 -5.92 2.85 0.14
C THR A 167 -4.56 2.23 0.51
N ILE A 168 -3.50 2.53 -0.24
CA ILE A 168 -2.14 2.06 0.07
C ILE A 168 -1.67 2.63 1.41
N PHE A 169 -1.85 3.94 1.61
CA PHE A 169 -1.46 4.60 2.85
C PHE A 169 -2.17 3.98 4.05
N SER A 170 -3.50 3.88 4.01
CA SER A 170 -4.30 3.30 5.10
C SER A 170 -3.97 1.83 5.38
N TYR A 171 -3.76 1.03 4.33
CA TYR A 171 -3.30 -0.35 4.46
C TYR A 171 -1.97 -0.44 5.22
N PHE A 172 -0.96 0.36 4.82
CA PHE A 172 0.32 0.34 5.51
C PHE A 172 0.26 0.99 6.90
N VAL A 173 -0.67 1.91 7.18
CA VAL A 173 -0.94 2.37 8.56
C VAL A 173 -1.40 1.20 9.42
N MET A 174 -2.34 0.37 8.95
CA MET A 174 -2.79 -0.83 9.66
C MET A 174 -1.64 -1.83 9.85
N ILE A 175 -0.90 -2.16 8.78
CA ILE A 175 0.25 -3.07 8.85
C ILE A 175 1.31 -2.57 9.84
N SER A 176 1.59 -1.26 9.82
CA SER A 176 2.54 -0.62 10.72
C SER A 176 2.19 -0.84 12.19
N MET A 177 0.91 -1.09 12.53
CA MET A 177 0.50 -1.43 13.90
C MET A 177 0.71 -2.90 14.25
N LEU A 178 0.63 -3.80 13.29
CA LEU A 178 0.75 -5.24 13.51
C LEU A 178 2.18 -5.69 13.80
N PHE A 179 3.16 -5.01 13.20
CA PHE A 179 4.58 -5.33 13.32
C PHE A 179 5.30 -4.33 14.23
N GLY A 180 6.25 -4.83 15.02
CA GLY A 180 6.97 -4.00 16.01
C GLY A 180 8.20 -3.28 15.46
N SER A 181 8.53 -3.43 14.17
CA SER A 181 9.64 -2.73 13.52
C SER A 181 9.28 -2.26 12.10
N THR A 182 9.98 -1.22 11.63
CA THR A 182 9.87 -0.71 10.25
C THR A 182 10.15 -1.77 9.20
N ALA A 183 11.24 -2.52 9.36
CA ALA A 183 11.64 -3.56 8.40
C ALA A 183 10.59 -4.67 8.30
N ALA A 184 10.06 -5.15 9.43
CA ALA A 184 9.01 -6.16 9.44
C ALA A 184 7.71 -5.62 8.81
N SER A 185 7.34 -4.37 9.12
CA SER A 185 6.17 -3.71 8.52
C SER A 185 6.29 -3.61 7.00
N LEU A 186 7.47 -3.25 6.48
CA LEU A 186 7.72 -3.14 5.04
C LEU A 186 7.67 -4.52 4.36
N ILE A 187 8.49 -5.47 4.83
CA ILE A 187 8.62 -6.79 4.19
C ILE A 187 7.31 -7.58 4.30
N CYS A 188 6.72 -7.67 5.49
CA CYS A 188 5.51 -8.44 5.67
C CYS A 188 4.30 -7.72 5.07
N GLY A 189 4.26 -6.38 5.09
CA GLY A 189 3.20 -5.60 4.45
C GLY A 189 3.15 -5.80 2.94
N THR A 190 4.30 -5.76 2.26
CA THR A 190 4.32 -6.00 0.81
C THR A 190 3.93 -7.44 0.47
N ILE A 191 4.44 -8.43 1.21
CA ILE A 191 4.08 -9.84 1.03
C ILE A 191 2.58 -10.05 1.29
N PHE A 192 2.05 -9.55 2.40
CA PHE A 192 0.64 -9.73 2.77
C PHE A 192 -0.32 -9.04 1.82
N SER A 193 0.11 -7.94 1.19
CA SER A 193 -0.69 -7.28 0.17
C SER A 193 -0.87 -8.15 -1.07
N ALA A 194 0.17 -8.90 -1.46
CA ALA A 194 0.16 -9.83 -2.60
C ALA A 194 -0.38 -11.23 -2.26
N MET A 195 -0.41 -11.58 -0.97
CA MET A 195 -0.68 -12.94 -0.49
C MET A 195 -2.02 -13.54 -0.93
N PRO A 196 -3.18 -12.83 -0.91
CA PRO A 196 -4.45 -13.45 -1.32
C PRO A 196 -4.45 -13.89 -2.79
N PHE A 197 -3.92 -13.04 -3.68
CA PHE A 197 -3.74 -13.39 -5.09
C PHE A 197 -2.66 -14.46 -5.28
N GLY A 198 -1.54 -14.35 -4.54
CA GLY A 198 -0.46 -15.32 -4.58
C GLY A 198 -0.89 -16.73 -4.18
N ILE A 199 -1.64 -16.89 -3.08
CA ILE A 199 -2.16 -18.19 -2.64
C ILE A 199 -3.10 -18.78 -3.69
N TYR A 200 -3.99 -17.96 -4.27
CA TYR A 200 -4.87 -18.43 -5.34
C TYR A 200 -4.09 -18.94 -6.55
N ALA A 201 -3.13 -18.15 -7.03
CA ALA A 201 -2.27 -18.54 -8.15
C ALA A 201 -1.49 -19.82 -7.84
N LEU A 202 -0.95 -19.94 -6.63
CA LEU A 202 -0.25 -21.13 -6.16
C LEU A 202 -1.18 -22.35 -6.07
N ILE A 203 -2.40 -22.22 -5.55
CA ILE A 203 -3.36 -23.33 -5.47
C ILE A 203 -3.72 -23.82 -6.87
N ILE A 204 -3.96 -22.92 -7.83
CA ILE A 204 -4.28 -23.31 -9.20
C ILE A 204 -3.09 -23.95 -9.88
N ALA A 205 -1.92 -23.33 -9.80
CA ALA A 205 -0.69 -23.89 -10.36
C ALA A 205 -0.41 -25.27 -9.78
N PHE A 206 -0.70 -25.47 -8.49
CA PHE A 206 -0.64 -26.75 -7.83
C PHE A 206 -1.70 -27.71 -8.44
N ILE A 207 -2.99 -27.40 -8.42
CA ILE A 207 -4.04 -28.37 -8.81
C ILE A 207 -3.99 -28.72 -10.30
N LYS A 208 -3.86 -27.72 -11.18
CA LYS A 208 -4.06 -27.89 -12.63
C LYS A 208 -2.76 -27.99 -13.43
N GLY A 209 -1.60 -27.81 -12.79
CA GLY A 209 -0.29 -27.84 -13.43
C GLY A 209 -0.12 -26.70 -14.44
N GLY A 210 0.25 -25.50 -13.98
CA GLY A 210 0.69 -24.35 -14.80
C GLY A 210 -0.33 -23.70 -15.76
N ASP A 211 -1.15 -24.47 -16.47
CA ASP A 211 -1.78 -24.07 -17.74
C ASP A 211 -3.25 -23.61 -17.62
N ALA A 212 -3.80 -23.53 -16.41
CA ALA A 212 -5.21 -23.18 -16.26
C ALA A 212 -5.47 -22.23 -15.10
N ILE A 213 -5.01 -20.97 -15.23
CA ILE A 213 -5.62 -19.87 -14.49
C ILE A 213 -7.07 -19.77 -14.96
N ASP A 214 -8.00 -20.21 -14.10
CA ASP A 214 -9.42 -19.98 -14.34
C ASP A 214 -9.66 -18.48 -14.31
N ASN A 215 -10.09 -17.93 -15.45
CA ASN A 215 -10.20 -16.50 -15.66
C ASN A 215 -11.27 -15.87 -14.77
N GLN A 216 -12.30 -16.61 -14.32
CA GLN A 216 -13.39 -16.03 -13.55
C GLN A 216 -13.05 -15.84 -12.07
N LEU A 217 -12.58 -16.89 -11.39
CA LEU A 217 -12.18 -16.78 -9.97
C LEU A 217 -10.94 -15.88 -9.79
N GLY A 218 -10.05 -15.85 -10.79
CA GLY A 218 -8.88 -14.98 -10.77
C GLY A 218 -9.23 -13.50 -10.83
N GLN A 219 -10.28 -13.15 -11.59
CA GLN A 219 -10.82 -11.79 -11.63
C GLN A 219 -11.50 -11.40 -10.32
N ILE A 220 -12.22 -12.31 -9.66
CA ILE A 220 -12.84 -12.02 -8.36
C ILE A 220 -11.76 -11.78 -7.29
N ILE A 221 -10.72 -12.62 -7.27
CA ILE A 221 -9.66 -12.52 -6.27
C ILE A 221 -8.76 -11.31 -6.54
N SER A 222 -8.50 -10.97 -7.80
CA SER A 222 -7.81 -9.71 -8.12
C SER A 222 -8.61 -8.47 -7.71
N ARG A 223 -9.94 -8.54 -7.73
CA ARG A 223 -10.83 -7.48 -7.23
C ARG A 223 -10.88 -7.35 -5.72
N VAL A 224 -10.53 -8.39 -4.96
CA VAL A 224 -10.54 -8.36 -3.48
C VAL A 224 -9.15 -8.08 -2.91
N THR A 225 -8.09 -8.39 -3.67
CA THR A 225 -6.71 -8.25 -3.21
C THR A 225 -6.21 -6.81 -3.34
N PRO A 226 -5.79 -6.14 -2.26
CA PRO A 226 -5.38 -4.73 -2.29
C PRO A 226 -4.24 -4.43 -3.28
N SER A 227 -3.25 -5.32 -3.39
CA SER A 227 -2.17 -5.17 -4.40
C SER A 227 -2.61 -5.46 -5.83
N ALA A 228 -3.52 -6.42 -6.05
CA ALA A 228 -3.96 -6.79 -7.39
C ALA A 228 -4.94 -5.75 -7.97
N GLN A 229 -5.69 -5.08 -7.09
CA GLN A 229 -6.49 -3.91 -7.45
C GLN A 229 -5.61 -2.78 -8.04
N LEU A 230 -4.34 -2.63 -7.64
CA LEU A 230 -3.43 -1.63 -8.23
C LEU A 230 -3.23 -1.83 -9.74
N PHE A 231 -3.32 -3.08 -10.22
CA PHE A 231 -3.23 -3.42 -11.63
C PHE A 231 -4.58 -3.38 -12.35
N TYR A 232 -5.69 -3.62 -11.64
CA TYR A 232 -7.03 -3.77 -12.24
C TYR A 232 -7.86 -2.47 -12.26
N VAL A 233 -7.56 -1.50 -11.38
CA VAL A 233 -8.37 -0.29 -11.15
C VAL A 233 -8.27 0.74 -12.29
N ALA A 234 -7.32 0.57 -13.21
CA ALA A 234 -7.20 1.41 -14.40
C ALA A 234 -8.41 1.31 -15.36
N SER A 235 -9.28 0.30 -15.24
CA SER A 235 -10.29 -0.01 -16.28
C SER A 235 -11.77 0.07 -15.87
N GLU A 236 -12.17 0.06 -14.59
CA GLU A 236 -13.60 -0.03 -14.19
C GLU A 236 -14.04 0.92 -13.05
N LEU A 237 -15.16 1.63 -13.21
CA LEU A 237 -15.75 2.54 -12.20
C LEU A 237 -16.17 1.84 -10.89
N THR A 238 -16.70 0.63 -11.00
CA THR A 238 -17.17 -0.22 -9.88
C THR A 238 -16.06 -0.53 -8.86
N SER A 239 -14.79 -0.52 -9.30
CA SER A 239 -13.64 -0.81 -8.44
C SER A 239 -13.31 0.30 -7.44
N LYS A 240 -13.67 1.57 -7.73
CA LYS A 240 -13.26 2.74 -6.93
C LYS A 240 -13.96 2.81 -5.58
N TYR A 241 -15.25 2.47 -5.53
CA TYR A 241 -16.01 2.45 -4.27
C TYR A 241 -15.55 1.33 -3.33
N VAL A 242 -15.13 0.19 -3.88
CA VAL A 242 -14.57 -0.93 -3.11
C VAL A 242 -13.25 -0.53 -2.46
N LEU A 243 -12.35 0.12 -3.20
CA LEU A 243 -11.11 0.67 -2.65
C LEU A 243 -11.37 1.67 -1.52
N LEU A 244 -12.35 2.55 -1.70
CA LEU A 244 -12.72 3.53 -0.68
C LEU A 244 -13.24 2.86 0.59
N ALA A 245 -14.06 1.81 0.45
CA ALA A 245 -14.49 0.98 1.57
C ALA A 245 -13.30 0.31 2.27
N TYR A 246 -12.34 -0.24 1.53
CA TYR A 246 -11.10 -0.79 2.11
C TYR A 246 -10.27 0.25 2.84
N CYS A 247 -10.13 1.46 2.28
CA CYS A 247 -9.45 2.56 2.94
C CYS A 247 -10.06 2.85 4.32
N ILE A 248 -11.39 2.99 4.39
CA ILE A 248 -12.11 3.22 5.65
C ILE A 248 -11.89 2.06 6.62
N LEU A 249 -12.01 0.81 6.15
CA LEU A 249 -11.79 -0.39 6.96
C LEU A 249 -10.37 -0.45 7.52
N TYR A 250 -9.34 -0.12 6.73
CA TYR A 250 -7.95 -0.13 7.17
C TYR A 250 -7.62 1.01 8.15
N LEU A 251 -8.18 2.20 7.96
CA LEU A 251 -8.04 3.28 8.95
C LEU A 251 -8.74 2.92 10.26
N PHE A 252 -9.93 2.32 10.20
CA PHE A 252 -10.65 1.89 11.38
C PHE A 252 -9.93 0.76 12.13
N ALA A 253 -9.49 -0.28 11.41
CA ALA A 253 -8.69 -1.36 11.97
C ALA A 253 -7.36 -0.85 12.53
N GLY A 254 -6.69 0.05 11.80
CA GLY A 254 -5.46 0.70 12.23
C GLY A 254 -5.64 1.51 13.53
N TYR A 255 -6.78 2.19 13.69
CA TYR A 255 -7.11 2.89 14.93
C TYR A 255 -7.29 1.92 16.11
N ILE A 256 -8.08 0.85 15.93
CA ILE A 256 -8.29 -0.16 16.98
C ILE A 256 -6.95 -0.77 17.41
N LEU A 257 -6.11 -1.14 16.45
CA LEU A 257 -4.78 -1.68 16.74
C LEU A 257 -3.87 -0.65 17.43
N PHE A 258 -3.95 0.62 17.04
CA PHE A 258 -3.20 1.70 17.68
C PHE A 258 -3.65 1.94 19.13
N GLU A 259 -4.95 1.81 19.42
CA GLU A 259 -5.48 1.94 20.77
C GLU A 259 -5.05 0.77 21.66
N MET A 260 -5.09 -0.45 21.12
CA MET A 260 -4.62 -1.67 21.80
C MET A 260 -3.09 -1.72 21.95
N TYR A 261 -2.35 -0.88 21.23
CA TYR A 261 -0.89 -0.87 21.23
C TYR A 261 -0.33 -0.53 22.61
N LYS A 262 0.38 -1.48 23.21
CA LYS A 262 1.17 -1.24 24.42
C LYS A 262 2.61 -0.89 24.01
N MET A 263 3.07 0.29 24.42
CA MET A 263 4.39 0.83 24.07
C MET A 263 5.56 -0.01 24.62
N GLU A 264 5.30 -0.87 25.60
CA GLU A 264 6.27 -1.77 26.25
C GLU A 264 6.74 -2.93 25.34
N LYS A 265 6.09 -3.17 24.19
CA LYS A 265 6.43 -4.25 23.24
C LYS A 265 7.27 -3.79 22.04
N ASN A 266 7.92 -2.63 22.15
CA ASN A 266 8.80 -2.11 21.10
C ASN A 266 9.97 -3.08 20.85
N GLY A 267 10.18 -3.49 19.61
CA GLY A 267 11.28 -4.38 19.20
C GLY A 267 10.88 -5.83 18.94
N GLU A 268 9.71 -6.29 19.40
CA GLU A 268 9.19 -7.62 19.02
C GLU A 268 8.84 -7.66 17.51
N PHE A 269 9.01 -8.81 16.87
CA PHE A 269 8.67 -8.98 15.45
C PHE A 269 7.17 -8.72 15.19
N LEU A 270 6.30 -9.32 16.00
CA LEU A 270 4.86 -9.10 16.02
C LEU A 270 4.45 -8.37 17.28
N THR A 271 3.64 -7.33 17.13
CA THR A 271 3.15 -6.55 18.27
C THR A 271 2.16 -7.34 19.13
N PHE A 272 1.26 -8.09 18.49
CA PHE A 272 0.17 -8.81 19.16
C PHE A 272 0.44 -10.31 19.23
N LYS A 273 0.17 -10.95 20.38
CA LYS A 273 0.36 -12.41 20.52
C LYS A 273 -0.64 -13.20 19.67
N TRP A 274 -1.86 -12.69 19.46
CA TRP A 274 -2.87 -13.38 18.66
C TRP A 274 -2.60 -13.37 17.15
N THR A 275 -1.73 -12.48 16.65
CA THR A 275 -1.35 -12.49 15.23
C THR A 275 -0.29 -13.53 14.92
N GLU A 276 0.38 -14.08 15.94
CA GLU A 276 1.37 -15.15 15.82
C GLU A 276 0.84 -16.43 15.14
N PRO A 277 -0.28 -17.04 15.59
CA PRO A 277 -0.82 -18.23 14.91
C PRO A 277 -1.21 -17.94 13.46
N VAL A 278 -1.82 -16.79 13.18
CA VAL A 278 -2.23 -16.40 11.82
C VAL A 278 -1.00 -16.29 10.90
N PHE A 279 0.07 -15.63 11.38
CA PHE A 279 1.32 -15.51 10.65
C PHE A 279 1.95 -16.88 10.36
N LYS A 280 2.04 -17.76 11.37
CA LYS A 280 2.63 -19.10 11.22
C LYS A 280 1.86 -19.97 10.22
N VAL A 281 0.53 -20.02 10.34
CA VAL A 281 -0.32 -20.83 9.45
C VAL A 281 -0.25 -20.30 8.02
N GLY A 282 -0.36 -18.98 7.84
CA GLY A 282 -0.27 -18.35 6.53
C GLY A 282 1.07 -18.60 5.85
N PHE A 283 2.17 -18.41 6.58
CA PHE A 283 3.52 -18.66 6.06
C PHE A 283 3.75 -20.14 5.74
N PHE A 284 3.24 -21.06 6.57
CA PHE A 284 3.29 -22.50 6.33
C PHE A 284 2.61 -22.89 5.01
N ILE A 285 1.37 -22.44 4.79
CA ILE A 285 0.60 -22.75 3.59
C ILE A 285 1.31 -22.21 2.34
N CYS A 286 1.75 -20.95 2.38
CA CYS A 286 2.47 -20.33 1.27
C CYS A 286 3.74 -21.10 0.92
N MET A 287 4.58 -21.41 1.91
CA MET A 287 5.85 -22.12 1.68
C MET A 287 5.64 -23.57 1.22
N ALA A 288 4.61 -24.26 1.73
CA ALA A 288 4.28 -25.61 1.30
C ALA A 288 3.86 -25.65 -0.18
N LEU A 289 2.97 -24.76 -0.60
CA LEU A 289 2.52 -24.69 -2.00
C LEU A 289 3.64 -24.26 -2.95
N LEU A 290 4.39 -23.22 -2.57
CA LEU A 290 5.52 -22.71 -3.34
C LEU A 290 6.63 -23.77 -3.47
N GLY A 291 6.95 -24.47 -2.38
CA GLY A 291 7.91 -25.57 -2.38
C GLY A 291 7.51 -26.68 -3.36
N GLY A 292 6.23 -27.07 -3.38
CA GLY A 292 5.72 -28.06 -4.33
C GLY A 292 5.94 -27.67 -5.80
N ILE A 293 5.59 -26.42 -6.16
CA ILE A 293 5.70 -25.92 -7.54
C ILE A 293 7.17 -25.78 -7.96
N ILE A 294 8.04 -25.22 -7.10
CA ILE A 294 9.45 -25.06 -7.44
C ILE A 294 10.12 -26.42 -7.65
N PHE A 295 9.86 -27.38 -6.77
CA PHE A 295 10.51 -28.70 -6.86
C PHE A 295 10.03 -29.50 -8.08
N GLU A 296 8.76 -29.38 -8.43
CA GLU A 296 8.22 -29.90 -9.69
C GLU A 296 8.92 -29.27 -10.90
N ALA A 297 9.06 -27.94 -10.93
CA ALA A 297 9.72 -27.23 -12.02
C ALA A 297 11.22 -27.58 -12.15
N MET A 298 11.92 -27.75 -11.02
CA MET A 298 13.35 -28.10 -11.01
C MET A 298 13.61 -29.52 -11.54
N LEU A 299 12.71 -30.47 -11.29
CA LEU A 299 12.88 -31.88 -11.67
C LEU A 299 12.12 -32.26 -12.96
N TYR A 300 11.48 -31.29 -13.61
CA TYR A 300 10.68 -31.51 -14.81
C TYR A 300 11.44 -32.24 -15.93
N SER A 301 12.75 -31.96 -16.10
CA SER A 301 13.60 -32.59 -17.11
C SER A 301 14.21 -33.93 -16.67
N VAL A 302 14.17 -34.26 -15.38
CA VAL A 302 14.88 -35.41 -14.79
C VAL A 302 13.94 -36.57 -14.52
N SER A 303 12.69 -36.30 -14.14
CA SER A 303 11.71 -37.35 -13.83
C SER A 303 10.30 -36.96 -14.28
N SER A 304 9.64 -37.87 -15.00
CA SER A 304 8.24 -37.71 -15.43
C SER A 304 7.22 -37.84 -14.29
N PHE A 305 7.67 -38.16 -13.07
CA PHE A 305 6.83 -38.33 -11.89
C PHE A 305 6.52 -37.00 -11.20
N THR A 306 5.78 -36.13 -11.89
CA THR A 306 5.40 -34.79 -11.43
C THR A 306 4.75 -34.80 -10.05
N LEU A 307 3.85 -35.74 -9.78
CA LEU A 307 3.15 -35.87 -8.51
C LEU A 307 4.11 -36.15 -7.33
N ILE A 308 5.12 -37.00 -7.54
CA ILE A 308 6.10 -37.37 -6.51
C ILE A 308 7.01 -36.18 -6.23
N ASN A 309 7.56 -35.56 -7.28
CA ASN A 309 8.43 -34.37 -7.15
C ASN A 309 7.73 -33.26 -6.37
N LYS A 310 6.46 -33.03 -6.68
CA LYS A 310 5.62 -32.03 -6.06
C LYS A 310 5.30 -32.33 -4.60
N SER A 311 5.07 -33.60 -4.25
CA SER A 311 4.86 -34.02 -2.86
C SER A 311 6.12 -33.82 -2.00
N ILE A 312 7.30 -34.11 -2.55
CA ILE A 312 8.59 -33.89 -1.90
C ILE A 312 8.80 -32.38 -1.67
N GLY A 313 8.56 -31.58 -2.71
CA GLY A 313 8.61 -30.13 -2.62
C GLY A 313 7.66 -29.56 -1.56
N LEU A 314 6.46 -30.12 -1.43
CA LEU A 314 5.50 -29.72 -0.40
C LEU A 314 6.01 -30.03 1.00
N VAL A 315 6.59 -31.22 1.23
CA VAL A 315 7.20 -31.58 2.52
C VAL A 315 8.35 -30.62 2.86
N LEU A 316 9.29 -30.41 1.94
CA LEU A 316 10.42 -29.49 2.15
C LEU A 316 9.95 -28.05 2.40
N GLY A 317 9.00 -27.57 1.59
CA GLY A 317 8.39 -26.25 1.75
C GLY A 317 7.65 -26.11 3.09
N SER A 318 6.94 -27.15 3.53
CA SER A 318 6.22 -27.16 4.81
C SER A 318 7.17 -27.12 6.01
N LEU A 319 8.32 -27.81 5.94
CA LEU A 319 9.36 -27.75 6.95
C LEU A 319 9.93 -26.33 7.05
N ALA A 320 10.30 -25.72 5.93
CA ALA A 320 10.75 -24.33 5.89
C ALA A 320 9.67 -23.37 6.43
N GLY A 321 8.42 -23.59 6.03
CA GLY A 321 7.25 -22.84 6.47
C GLY A 321 6.97 -22.92 7.98
N TYR A 322 7.38 -24.01 8.63
CA TYR A 322 7.27 -24.17 10.08
C TYR A 322 8.44 -23.53 10.83
N PHE A 323 9.68 -23.72 10.37
CA PHE A 323 10.87 -23.27 11.09
C PHE A 323 11.15 -21.77 10.96
N ILE A 324 10.96 -21.17 9.78
CA ILE A 324 11.31 -19.76 9.55
C ILE A 324 10.48 -18.81 10.44
N PRO A 325 9.14 -18.91 10.52
CA PRO A 325 8.35 -18.07 11.42
C PRO A 325 8.74 -18.26 12.88
N LYS A 326 9.01 -19.51 13.29
CA LYS A 326 9.40 -19.85 14.66
C LYS A 326 10.72 -19.16 15.02
N TYR A 327 11.68 -19.14 14.11
CA TYR A 327 12.95 -18.43 14.29
C TYR A 327 12.77 -16.91 14.35
N LEU A 328 12.02 -16.32 13.40
CA LEU A 328 11.78 -14.87 13.34
C LEU A 328 11.08 -14.34 14.60
N ILE A 329 10.11 -15.08 15.12
CA ILE A 329 9.35 -14.67 16.31
C ILE A 329 10.19 -14.85 17.58
N ASN A 330 10.93 -15.95 17.72
CA ASN A 330 11.70 -16.22 18.94
C ASN A 330 12.97 -15.36 19.05
N ASN A 331 13.66 -15.07 17.95
CA ASN A 331 14.92 -14.31 17.97
C ASN A 331 14.73 -12.82 18.30
N LYS A 332 13.49 -12.32 18.22
CA LYS A 332 13.12 -10.91 18.47
C LYS A 332 12.32 -10.71 19.75
N ARG A 333 12.06 -11.76 20.53
CA ARG A 333 11.48 -11.61 21.88
C ARG A 333 12.62 -11.25 22.82
N ALA A 334 12.68 -10.00 23.24
CA ALA A 334 13.42 -9.65 24.45
C ALA A 334 12.81 -10.46 25.60
N ILE A 335 13.66 -11.16 26.35
CA ILE A 335 13.29 -11.83 27.61
C ILE A 335 12.78 -10.79 28.59
#